data_AF-A0A1E7KS07-F1
#
_entry.id   AF-A0A1E7KS07-F1
#
_cell.length_a   1.000
_cell.length_b   1.000
_cell.length_c   1.000
_cell.angle_alpha   90.00
_cell.angle_beta   90.00
_cell.angle_gamma   90.00
#
_symmetry.space_group_name_H-M   'P 1'
#
loop_
_entity.id
_entity.type
_entity.pdbx_description
1 polymer ?
#
loop_
_entity_poly.entity_id
_entity_poly.type
_entity_poly.pdbx_seq_one_letter_code
_entity_poly.pdbx_strand_id
1 'polypeptide(L)'
;VRLAERPFLTQVNLRLRVIGRTDPGRFTLGGPDPLRLPRTPNTVCRSRERTALWLGPDEWLLLAPEWTADQLTGELRAALRTATADQLVSAVTDVSA
;
A
#
# COMPACT_ATOMS: atom_id res chain seq x y z
N VAL A 1 -3.74 -8.57 30.67
CA VAL A 1 -3.34 -8.47 29.24
C VAL A 1 -3.70 -9.78 28.55
N ARG A 2 -4.23 -9.73 27.33
CA ARG A 2 -4.51 -10.93 26.51
C ARG A 2 -3.70 -10.81 25.22
N LEU A 3 -3.17 -11.94 24.75
CA LEU A 3 -2.44 -12.04 23.49
C LEU A 3 -3.16 -13.07 22.63
N ALA A 4 -3.42 -12.71 21.38
CA ALA A 4 -3.99 -13.60 20.38
C ALA A 4 -3.39 -13.25 19.02
N GLU A 5 -3.28 -14.27 18.18
CA GLU A 5 -2.95 -14.10 16.77
C GLU A 5 -4.12 -13.43 16.03
N ARG A 6 -3.80 -12.65 15.00
CA ARG A 6 -4.76 -12.26 13.97
C ARG A 6 -4.39 -12.98 12.67
N PRO A 7 -4.94 -14.17 12.42
CA PRO A 7 -4.52 -14.98 11.29
C PRO A 7 -5.04 -14.42 9.96
N PHE A 8 -4.40 -14.80 8.86
CA PHE A 8 -4.85 -14.65 7.48
C PHE A 8 -5.11 -13.21 6.98
N LEU A 9 -4.54 -12.19 7.62
CA LEU A 9 -4.57 -10.85 7.05
C LEU A 9 -3.89 -10.84 5.69
N THR A 10 -4.53 -10.18 4.71
CA THR A 10 -3.87 -9.87 3.43
C THR A 10 -2.75 -8.86 3.71
N GLN A 11 -1.56 -9.15 3.21
CA GLN A 11 -0.36 -8.33 3.36
C GLN A 11 0.28 -8.10 1.99
N VAL A 12 0.25 -6.86 1.50
CA VAL A 12 0.84 -6.50 0.20
C VAL A 12 1.95 -5.47 0.40
N ASN A 13 3.16 -5.84 0.02
CA ASN A 13 4.29 -4.92 -0.04
C ASN A 13 4.18 -4.05 -1.31
N LEU A 14 4.32 -2.74 -1.12
CA LEU A 14 4.34 -1.75 -2.19
C LEU A 14 5.68 -1.01 -2.15
N ARG A 15 6.47 -1.16 -3.22
CA ARG A 15 7.60 -0.27 -3.52
C ARG A 15 7.16 0.75 -4.55
N LEU A 16 7.41 2.03 -4.28
CA LEU A 16 7.12 3.11 -5.21
C LEU A 16 8.23 4.15 -5.22
N ARG A 17 8.89 4.28 -6.37
CA ARG A 17 9.91 5.30 -6.62
C ARG A 17 9.50 6.13 -7.82
N VAL A 18 9.40 7.44 -7.65
CA VAL A 18 9.30 8.37 -8.78
C VAL A 18 10.71 8.86 -9.10
N ILE A 19 11.14 8.70 -10.35
CA ILE A 19 12.35 9.31 -10.87
C ILE A 19 12.04 10.80 -11.04
N GLY A 20 12.82 11.69 -10.43
CA GLY A 20 12.56 13.13 -10.41
C GLY A 20 12.21 13.66 -9.02
N ARG A 21 11.63 14.87 -8.95
CA ARG A 21 11.34 15.58 -7.66
C ARG A 21 9.94 15.32 -7.10
N THR A 22 9.18 14.41 -7.71
CA THR A 22 7.81 14.11 -7.26
C THR A 22 7.84 13.19 -6.06
N ASP A 23 7.09 13.54 -5.03
CA ASP A 23 6.97 12.74 -3.82
C ASP A 23 6.08 11.50 -4.06
N PRO A 24 6.63 10.27 -3.93
CA PRO A 24 5.86 9.03 -4.09
C PRO A 24 4.71 8.91 -3.08
N GLY A 25 4.83 9.53 -1.90
CA GLY A 25 3.80 9.54 -0.87
C GLY A 25 2.53 10.33 -1.23
N ARG A 26 2.49 11.01 -2.39
CA ARG A 26 1.25 11.57 -2.97
C ARG A 26 0.37 10.51 -3.62
N PHE A 27 0.89 9.33 -3.90
CA PHE A 27 0.10 8.22 -4.41
C PHE A 27 -1.02 7.88 -3.42
N THR A 28 -2.24 7.81 -3.94
CA THR A 28 -3.42 7.42 -3.19
C THR A 28 -4.05 6.27 -3.94
N LEU A 29 -4.34 5.19 -3.24
CA LEU A 29 -5.17 4.12 -3.78
C LEU A 29 -6.57 4.68 -4.02
N GLY A 30 -6.99 4.76 -5.28
CA GLY A 30 -8.34 5.17 -5.64
C GLY A 30 -9.37 4.06 -5.40
N GLY A 31 -10.65 4.40 -5.49
CA GLY A 31 -11.77 3.49 -5.24
C GLY A 31 -12.76 4.08 -4.24
N PRO A 32 -13.80 3.31 -3.83
CA PRO A 32 -14.77 3.77 -2.84
C PRO A 32 -14.15 4.07 -1.47
N ASP A 33 -12.97 3.51 -1.20
CA ASP A 33 -12.18 3.69 0.02
C ASP A 33 -10.76 4.16 -0.27
N PRO A 34 -10.56 5.46 -0.47
CA PRO A 34 -9.23 5.97 -0.75
C PRO A 34 -8.31 5.74 0.44
N LEU A 35 -7.16 5.11 0.20
CA LEU A 35 -6.12 4.89 1.20
C LEU A 35 -4.88 5.70 0.84
N ARG A 36 -4.51 6.61 1.75
CA ARG A 36 -3.28 7.40 1.64
C ARG A 36 -2.09 6.61 2.16
N LEU A 37 -0.92 6.86 1.57
CA LEU A 37 0.34 6.34 2.08
C LEU A 37 0.92 7.29 3.15
N PRO A 38 1.33 6.78 4.33
CA PRO A 38 2.01 7.60 5.33
C PRO A 38 3.34 8.12 4.80
N ARG A 39 3.71 9.35 5.18
CA ARG A 39 4.94 10.02 4.71
C ARG A 39 6.00 10.20 5.80
N THR A 40 5.59 10.12 7.05
CA THR A 40 6.47 10.26 8.21
C THR A 40 6.95 8.87 8.64
N PRO A 41 8.25 8.69 8.94
CA PRO A 41 8.77 7.44 9.47
C PRO A 41 7.93 6.91 10.64
N ASN A 42 7.71 5.59 10.64
CA ASN A 42 6.98 4.89 11.70
C ASN A 42 5.53 5.38 11.92
N THR A 43 4.88 5.88 10.86
CA THR A 43 3.46 6.26 10.92
C THR A 43 2.58 5.33 10.09
N VAL A 44 1.27 5.42 10.34
CA VAL A 44 0.25 4.60 9.69
C VAL A 44 -0.87 5.48 9.16
N CYS A 45 -1.47 5.06 8.05
CA CYS A 45 -2.72 5.62 7.54
C CYS A 45 -3.77 4.52 7.50
N ARG A 46 -5.02 4.83 7.85
CA ARG A 46 -6.13 3.85 7.88
C ARG A 46 -7.30 4.38 7.07
N SER A 47 -7.98 3.48 6.38
CA SER A 47 -9.23 3.75 5.65
C SER A 47 -10.08 2.50 5.66
N ARG A 48 -11.26 2.58 6.30
CA ARG A 48 -12.12 1.42 6.63
C ARG A 48 -11.31 0.25 7.22
N GLU A 49 -11.26 -0.89 6.53
CA GLU A 49 -10.56 -2.11 6.97
C GLU A 49 -9.13 -2.21 6.45
N ARG A 50 -8.65 -1.21 5.70
CA ARG A 50 -7.32 -1.18 5.11
C ARG A 50 -6.39 -0.30 5.93
N THR A 51 -5.15 -0.74 6.11
CA THR A 51 -4.09 0.01 6.80
C THR A 51 -2.85 0.06 5.94
N ALA A 52 -2.23 1.24 5.82
CA ALA A 52 -0.90 1.41 5.23
C ALA A 52 0.11 1.70 6.34
N LEU A 53 1.18 0.91 6.39
CA LEU A 53 2.30 1.05 7.30
C LEU A 53 3.49 1.66 6.54
N TRP A 54 4.14 2.66 7.13
CA TRP A 54 5.41 3.17 6.61
C TRP A 54 6.53 2.18 6.91
N LEU A 55 7.31 1.79 5.90
CA LEU A 55 8.53 1.00 6.06
C LEU A 55 9.77 1.75 5.58
N GLY A 56 9.61 2.64 4.61
CA GLY A 56 10.68 3.44 4.04
C GLY A 56 10.14 4.61 3.21
N PRO A 57 11.03 5.49 2.73
CA PRO A 57 10.64 6.61 1.88
C PRO A 57 10.02 6.18 0.54
N ASP A 58 10.32 4.96 0.08
CA ASP A 58 9.80 4.35 -1.14
C ASP A 58 9.12 2.99 -0.88
N GLU A 59 8.74 2.68 0.37
CA GLU A 59 8.21 1.37 0.76
C GLU A 59 7.11 1.43 1.83
N TRP A 60 6.05 0.65 1.59
CA TRP A 60 4.91 0.49 2.48
C TRP A 60 4.42 -0.96 2.54
N LEU A 61 3.83 -1.33 3.68
CA LEU A 61 3.06 -2.56 3.82
C LEU A 61 1.57 -2.23 3.95
N LEU A 62 0.75 -2.82 3.08
CA LEU A 62 -0.69 -2.68 3.10
C LEU A 62 -1.32 -3.91 3.75
N LEU A 63 -2.15 -3.66 4.75
CA LEU A 63 -2.95 -4.67 5.44
C LEU A 63 -4.41 -4.53 5.01
N ALA A 64 -5.06 -5.66 4.76
CA ALA A 64 -6.48 -5.74 4.43
C ALA A 64 -7.09 -7.04 5.00
N PRO A 65 -8.43 -7.18 4.99
CA PRO A 65 -9.09 -8.42 5.37
C PRO A 65 -8.58 -9.64 4.59
N GLU A 66 -8.84 -10.82 5.14
CA GLU A 66 -8.52 -12.10 4.49
C GLU A 66 -9.14 -12.21 3.09
N TRP A 67 -8.48 -12.96 2.21
CA TRP A 67 -8.91 -13.23 0.83
C TRP A 67 -9.11 -12.00 -0.07
N THR A 68 -8.48 -10.87 0.26
CA THR A 68 -8.53 -9.65 -0.56
C THR A 68 -7.24 -9.38 -1.34
N ALA A 69 -6.26 -10.29 -1.31
CA ALA A 69 -4.96 -10.11 -1.95
C ALA A 69 -5.03 -9.83 -3.46
N ASP A 70 -5.77 -10.65 -4.22
CA ASP A 70 -5.92 -10.47 -5.67
C ASP A 70 -6.63 -9.15 -6.00
N GLN A 71 -7.67 -8.81 -5.24
CA GLN A 71 -8.37 -7.54 -5.39
C GLN A 71 -7.43 -6.36 -5.10
N LEU A 72 -6.73 -6.37 -3.97
CA LEU A 72 -5.86 -5.28 -3.55
C LEU A 72 -4.67 -5.11 -4.50
N THR A 73 -4.02 -6.20 -4.91
CA THR A 73 -2.92 -6.15 -5.88
C THR A 73 -3.40 -5.70 -7.27
N GLY A 74 -4.61 -6.09 -7.67
CA GLY A 74 -5.28 -5.62 -8.88
C GLY A 74 -5.56 -4.12 -8.87
N GLU A 75 -6.15 -3.61 -7.78
CA GLU A 75 -6.42 -2.19 -7.55
C GLU A 75 -5.12 -1.37 -7.56
N LEU A 76 -4.07 -1.85 -6.88
CA LEU A 76 -2.74 -1.23 -6.87
C LEU A 76 -2.16 -1.12 -8.27
N ARG A 77 -2.12 -2.24 -9.01
CA ARG A 77 -1.59 -2.26 -10.38
C ARG A 77 -2.40 -1.37 -11.31
N ALA A 78 -3.72 -1.29 -11.14
CA ALA A 78 -4.58 -0.40 -11.90
C ALA A 78 -4.28 1.08 -11.60
N ALA A 79 -4.20 1.46 -10.32
CA ALA A 79 -3.87 2.82 -9.92
C ALA A 79 -2.45 3.25 -10.36
N LEU A 80 -1.48 2.33 -10.35
CA LEU A 80 -0.13 2.60 -10.84
C LEU A 80 -0.08 2.81 -12.35
N ARG A 81 -0.92 2.12 -13.14
CA ARG A 81 -1.04 2.36 -14.59
C ARG A 81 -1.64 3.72 -14.93
N THR A 82 -2.54 4.24 -14.09
CA THR A 82 -3.17 5.56 -14.31
C THR A 82 -2.35 6.70 -13.73
N ALA A 83 -1.42 6.42 -12.81
CA ALA A 83 -0.43 7.36 -12.33
C ALA A 83 0.58 7.65 -13.45
N THR A 84 0.22 8.58 -14.33
CA THR A 84 1.01 9.06 -15.46
C THR A 84 2.30 9.75 -14.99
N ALA A 85 3.33 8.96 -14.76
CA ALA A 85 4.69 9.45 -14.81
C ALA A 85 5.51 8.41 -15.59
N ASP A 86 6.07 8.81 -16.74
CA ASP A 86 7.07 8.05 -17.52
C ASP A 86 8.34 7.67 -16.71
N GLN A 87 8.32 7.98 -15.42
CA GLN A 87 9.38 7.93 -14.45
C GLN A 87 8.97 7.18 -13.17
N LEU A 88 7.81 6.49 -13.16
CA LEU A 88 7.37 5.68 -12.03
C LEU A 88 7.98 4.27 -12.11
N VAL A 89 8.74 3.89 -11.09
CA VAL A 89 9.18 2.50 -10.87
C VAL A 89 8.43 1.96 -9.66
N SER A 90 7.74 0.83 -9.83
CA SER A 90 6.91 0.24 -8.79
C SER A 90 7.04 -1.27 -8.74
N ALA A 91 6.92 -1.84 -7.54
CA ALA A 91 6.73 -3.28 -7.34
C ALA A 91 5.56 -3.52 -6.37
N VAL A 92 4.73 -4.51 -6.69
CA VAL A 92 3.58 -4.93 -5.88
C VAL A 92 3.69 -6.42 -5.66
N THR A 93 3.92 -6.82 -4.41
CA THR A 93 4.17 -8.20 -4.03
C THR A 93 3.22 -8.60 -2.91
N ASP A 94 2.44 -9.66 -3.12
CA ASP A 94 1.73 -10.30 -2.03
C ASP A 94 2.73 -11.06 -1.15
N VAL A 95 2.74 -10.73 0.14
CA VAL A 95 3.61 -11.32 1.16
C VAL A 95 2.78 -11.95 2.28
N SER A 96 1.50 -12.21 2.02
CA SER A 96 0.64 -13.02 2.88
C SER A 96 1.21 -14.44 2.98
N ALA A 97 1.20 -15.01 4.18
CA ALA A 97 1.68 -16.37 4.46
C ALA A 97 0.55 -17.41 4.39
#